data_AF-A0A4Y2VBI2-F1
#
_entry.id   AF-A0A4Y2VBI2-F1
#
_cell.length_a   1.000
_cell.length_b   1.000
_cell.length_c   1.000
_cell.angle_alpha   90.00
_cell.angle_beta   90.00
_cell.angle_gamma   90.00
#
_symmetry.space_group_name_H-M   'P 1'
#
loop_
_entity.id
_entity.type
_entity.pdbx_description
1 polymer ?
#
loop_
_entity_poly.entity_id
_entity_poly.type
_entity_poly.pdbx_seq_one_letter_code
_entity_poly.pdbx_strand_id
1 'polypeptide(L)'
;MESGKLLHFKNLKQYREETNATIDTNYFSIALKNVKDGFAERFEQFKTNKSALAFIVNPLDTNTDEINIEPFGIDAGSLQMQLLDLKTEDLWSGKFT
;
A
#
# COMPACT_ATOMS: atom_id res chain seq x y z
N MET A 1 15.72 -5.27 18.68
CA MET A 1 16.95 -5.84 18.10
C MET A 1 17.53 -6.73 19.19
N GLU A 2 17.36 -8.06 19.13
CA GLU A 2 17.97 -8.92 20.15
C GLU A 2 19.48 -8.64 20.16
N SER A 3 20.01 -8.37 21.35
CA SER A 3 21.33 -7.81 21.60
C SER A 3 22.41 -8.52 20.79
N GLY A 4 22.91 -7.85 19.74
CA GLY A 4 24.16 -8.21 19.07
C GLY A 4 24.06 -8.84 17.67
N LYS A 5 22.88 -9.21 17.16
CA LYS A 5 22.80 -9.80 15.80
C LYS A 5 22.57 -8.73 14.73
N LEU A 6 23.64 -8.02 14.38
CA LEU A 6 23.75 -7.23 13.13
C LEU A 6 23.73 -8.12 11.86
N LEU A 7 23.39 -9.41 11.99
CA LEU A 7 23.42 -10.41 10.93
C LEU A 7 22.62 -9.98 9.70
N HIS A 8 21.48 -9.32 9.91
CA HIS A 8 20.61 -8.84 8.83
C HIS A 8 20.95 -7.41 8.37
N PHE A 9 21.91 -6.74 9.01
CA PHE A 9 22.33 -5.37 8.72
C PHE A 9 23.80 -5.35 8.31
N LYS A 10 24.11 -5.94 7.15
CA LYS A 10 25.49 -6.11 6.65
C LYS A 10 26.31 -4.82 6.69
N ASN A 11 25.74 -3.71 6.23
CA ASN A 11 26.42 -2.41 6.19
C ASN A 11 26.68 -1.86 7.61
N LEU A 12 25.74 -2.04 8.54
CA LEU A 12 25.89 -1.58 9.92
C LEU A 12 26.90 -2.44 10.69
N LYS A 13 26.94 -3.74 10.39
CA LYS A 13 27.98 -4.66 10.89
C LYS A 13 29.37 -4.21 10.41
N GLN A 14 29.53 -4.00 9.10
CA GLN A 14 30.79 -3.55 8.50
C GLN A 14 31.25 -2.21 9.10
N TYR A 15 30.36 -1.23 9.19
CA TYR A 15 30.66 0.06 9.80
C TYR A 15 31.21 -0.07 11.23
N ARG A 16 30.59 -0.91 12.07
CA ARG A 16 31.07 -1.17 13.43
C ARG A 16 32.46 -1.82 13.45
N GLU A 17 32.70 -2.79 12.56
CA GLU A 17 33.97 -3.51 12.47
C GLU A 17 35.11 -2.62 11.96
N GLU A 18 34.83 -1.73 11.01
CA GLU A 18 35.83 -0.81 10.41
C GLU A 18 36.15 0.39 11.30
N THR A 19 35.17 0.90 12.05
CA THR A 19 35.31 2.16 12.80
C THR A 19 35.37 1.99 14.32
N ASN A 20 35.15 0.78 14.83
CA ASN A 20 34.93 0.51 16.27
C ASN A 20 33.83 1.38 16.91
N ALA A 21 32.90 1.92 16.11
CA ALA A 21 31.83 2.76 16.61
C ALA A 21 30.89 2.00 17.57
N THR A 22 30.48 2.68 18.65
CA THR A 22 29.43 2.19 19.54
C THR A 22 28.06 2.39 18.86
N ILE A 23 27.32 1.31 18.67
CA ILE A 23 25.95 1.37 18.16
C ILE A 23 24.97 1.51 19.33
N ASP A 24 24.16 2.57 19.32
CA ASP A 24 23.03 2.70 20.24
C ASP A 24 21.89 1.75 19.85
N THR A 25 21.95 0.54 20.37
CA THR A 25 20.95 -0.50 20.10
C THR A 25 19.56 -0.15 20.66
N ASN A 26 19.47 0.74 21.66
CA ASN A 26 18.20 1.16 22.24
C ASN A 26 17.47 2.10 21.27
N TYR A 27 18.17 3.11 20.75
CA TYR A 27 17.64 3.99 19.71
C TYR A 27 17.12 3.18 18.51
N PHE A 28 17.95 2.26 17.96
CA PHE A 28 17.53 1.44 16.83
C PHE A 28 16.34 0.54 17.16
N SER A 29 16.25 0.01 18.38
CA SER A 29 15.10 -0.83 18.77
C SER A 29 13.80 -0.02 18.82
N ILE A 30 13.84 1.22 19.31
CA ILE A 30 12.68 2.12 19.32
C ILE A 30 12.33 2.55 17.89
N ALA A 31 13.32 2.98 17.10
CA ALA A 31 13.10 3.39 15.72
C ALA A 31 12.51 2.27 14.86
N LEU A 32 13.06 1.05 14.95
CA LEU A 32 12.54 -0.12 14.23
C LEU A 32 11.11 -0.47 14.67
N LYS A 33 10.79 -0.36 15.96
CA LYS A 33 9.43 -0.56 16.45
C LYS A 33 8.48 0.45 15.83
N ASN A 34 8.81 1.74 15.86
CA ASN A 34 7.97 2.79 15.28
C ASN A 34 7.78 2.62 13.77
N VAL A 35 8.84 2.26 13.04
CA VAL A 35 8.76 1.97 11.60
C VAL A 35 7.85 0.76 11.33
N LYS A 36 8.00 -0.31 12.11
CA LYS A 36 7.17 -1.51 11.99
C LYS A 36 5.70 -1.19 12.25
N ASP A 37 5.41 -0.51 13.36
CA ASP A 37 4.05 -0.21 13.79
C ASP A 37 3.38 0.76 12.80
N GLY A 38 4.09 1.82 12.37
CA GLY A 38 3.58 2.76 11.36
C GLY A 38 3.43 2.16 9.96
N PHE A 39 4.31 1.22 9.57
CA PHE A 39 4.12 0.46 8.33
C PHE A 39 2.89 -0.43 8.41
N ALA A 40 2.71 -1.17 9.52
CA ALA A 40 1.57 -2.05 9.70
C ALA A 40 0.24 -1.27 9.62
N GLU A 41 0.15 -0.13 10.30
CA GLU A 41 -1.03 0.74 10.25
C GLU A 41 -1.35 1.20 8.81
N ARG A 42 -0.35 1.74 8.11
CA ARG A 42 -0.52 2.19 6.71
C ARG A 42 -0.82 1.04 5.76
N PHE A 43 -0.28 -0.14 6.01
CA PHE A 43 -0.54 -1.33 5.19
C PHE A 43 -1.98 -1.84 5.39
N GLU A 44 -2.50 -1.81 6.61
CA GLU A 44 -3.91 -2.09 6.88
C GLU A 44 -4.83 -1.11 6.14
N GLN A 45 -4.53 0.19 6.19
CA GLN A 45 -5.26 1.21 5.42
C GLN A 45 -5.15 0.94 3.91
N PHE A 46 -3.96 0.62 3.39
CA PHE A 46 -3.75 0.31 1.98
C PHE A 46 -4.60 -0.88 1.50
N LYS A 47 -4.78 -1.93 2.32
CA LYS A 47 -5.62 -3.08 1.95
C LYS A 47 -7.09 -2.69 1.69
N THR A 48 -7.59 -1.62 2.32
CA THR A 48 -8.95 -1.11 2.05
C THR A 48 -9.11 -0.58 0.62
N ASN A 49 -8.01 -0.24 -0.06
CA ASN A 49 -8.01 0.25 -1.44
C ASN A 49 -7.96 -0.88 -2.47
N LYS A 50 -8.03 -2.15 -2.05
CA LYS A 50 -7.88 -3.30 -2.95
C LYS A 50 -8.85 -3.26 -4.14
N SER A 51 -10.13 -2.98 -3.89
CA SER A 51 -11.15 -2.93 -4.94
C SER A 51 -10.93 -1.73 -5.87
N ALA A 52 -10.47 -0.58 -5.36
CA ALA A 52 -10.09 0.56 -6.20
C ALA A 52 -8.91 0.22 -7.13
N LEU A 53 -7.90 -0.50 -6.62
CA LEU A 53 -6.77 -0.95 -7.44
C LEU A 53 -7.19 -2.02 -8.46
N ALA A 54 -8.08 -2.93 -8.08
CA ALA A 54 -8.65 -3.91 -9.00
C ALA A 54 -9.41 -3.23 -10.15
N PHE A 55 -10.19 -2.18 -9.83
CA PHE A 55 -10.92 -1.39 -10.83
C PHE A 55 -9.99 -0.74 -11.85
N ILE A 56 -8.84 -0.21 -11.44
CA ILE A 56 -7.85 0.38 -12.38
C ILE A 56 -7.31 -0.67 -13.36
N VAL A 57 -7.10 -1.90 -12.90
CA VAL A 57 -6.53 -2.98 -13.72
C VAL A 57 -7.60 -3.63 -14.59
N ASN A 58 -8.79 -3.83 -14.05
CA ASN A 58 -9.90 -4.48 -14.73
C ASN A 58 -11.24 -3.82 -14.34
N PRO A 59 -11.60 -2.72 -15.02
CA PRO A 59 -12.71 -1.88 -14.61
C PRO A 59 -14.08 -2.51 -14.85
N LEU A 60 -14.18 -3.50 -15.74
CA LEU A 60 -15.45 -4.16 -16.08
C LEU A 60 -15.79 -5.33 -15.13
N ASP A 61 -14.78 -6.07 -14.67
CA ASP A 61 -14.99 -7.25 -13.81
C ASP A 61 -14.98 -6.92 -12.30
N THR A 62 -14.60 -5.71 -11.92
CA THR A 62 -14.47 -5.32 -10.51
C THR A 62 -15.83 -4.99 -9.90
N ASN A 63 -16.10 -5.49 -8.69
CA ASN A 63 -17.28 -5.09 -7.91
C ASN A 63 -17.18 -3.60 -7.53
N THR A 64 -17.99 -2.77 -8.21
CA THR A 64 -18.00 -1.32 -8.02
C THR A 64 -18.52 -0.88 -6.65
N ASP A 65 -19.35 -1.71 -6.00
CA ASP A 65 -19.98 -1.38 -4.72
C ASP A 65 -18.98 -1.43 -3.55
N GLU A 66 -17.85 -2.12 -3.74
CA GLU A 66 -16.77 -2.25 -2.75
C GLU A 66 -15.63 -1.24 -2.95
N ILE A 67 -15.72 -0.35 -3.94
CA ILE A 67 -14.66 0.62 -4.20
C ILE A 67 -14.67 1.70 -3.10
N ASN A 68 -13.64 1.67 -2.24
CA ASN A 68 -13.39 2.75 -1.29
C ASN A 68 -12.80 3.98 -2.01
N ILE A 69 -13.55 5.09 -1.99
CA ILE A 69 -13.20 6.34 -2.69
C ILE A 69 -12.78 7.47 -1.75
N GLU A 70 -13.05 7.32 -0.45
CA GLU A 70 -12.73 8.32 0.58
C GLU A 70 -11.26 8.74 0.54
N PRO A 71 -10.27 7.81 0.43
CA PRO A 71 -8.86 8.18 0.45
C PRO A 71 -8.39 9.00 -0.76
N PHE A 72 -9.19 9.03 -1.83
CA PHE A 72 -8.82 9.69 -3.09
C PHE A 72 -9.51 11.04 -3.28
N GLY A 73 -10.42 11.43 -2.37
CA GLY A 73 -11.17 12.68 -2.48
C GLY A 73 -12.07 12.76 -3.71
N ILE A 74 -12.52 11.59 -4.20
CA ILE A 74 -13.39 11.49 -5.38
C ILE A 74 -14.84 11.71 -4.94
N ASP A 75 -15.58 12.50 -5.73
CA ASP A 75 -17.03 12.66 -5.54
C ASP A 75 -17.77 11.36 -5.92
N ALA A 76 -18.60 10.86 -5.00
CA ALA A 76 -19.35 9.63 -5.18
C ALA A 76 -20.33 9.70 -6.37
N GLY A 77 -20.99 10.85 -6.55
CA GLY A 77 -21.94 11.04 -7.65
C GLY A 77 -21.25 11.02 -9.01
N SER A 78 -20.12 11.73 -9.13
CA SER A 78 -19.30 11.75 -10.34
C SER A 78 -18.80 10.35 -10.70
N LEU A 79 -18.32 9.57 -9.73
CA LEU A 79 -17.89 8.20 -9.98
C LEU A 79 -19.05 7.32 -10.47
N GLN A 80 -20.22 7.39 -9.82
CA GLN A 80 -21.39 6.62 -10.23
C GLN A 80 -21.81 6.92 -11.68
N MET A 81 -21.75 8.18 -12.09
CA MET A 81 -22.04 8.58 -13.47
C MET A 81 -21.03 7.97 -14.45
N GLN A 82 -19.72 8.04 -14.16
CA GLN A 82 -18.70 7.44 -15.01
C GLN A 82 -18.82 5.90 -15.10
N LEU A 83 -19.23 5.24 -14.02
CA LEU A 83 -19.47 3.80 -14.02
C LEU A 83 -20.68 3.41 -14.89
N LEU A 84 -21.73 4.23 -14.92
CA LEU A 84 -22.88 4.02 -15.81
C LEU A 84 -22.49 4.16 -17.28
N ASP A 85 -21.70 5.18 -17.61
CA ASP A 85 -21.19 5.39 -18.96
C ASP A 85 -20.31 4.21 -19.40
N LEU A 86 -19.39 3.76 -18.54
CA LEU A 86 -18.51 2.62 -18.84
C LEU A 86 -19.29 1.32 -19.13
N LYS A 87 -20.31 1.01 -18.32
CA LYS A 87 -21.16 -0.19 -18.54
C LYS A 87 -21.97 -0.08 -19.84
N THR A 88 -22.37 1.13 -20.19
CA THR A 88 -23.13 1.38 -21.43
C THR A 88 -22.25 1.17 -22.65
N GLU A 89 -21.03 1.72 -22.65
CA GLU A 89 -20.04 1.52 -23.72
C GLU A 89 -19.72 0.04 -23.94
N ASP A 90 -19.49 -0.72 -22.87
CA ASP A 90 -19.22 -2.17 -22.95
C ASP A 90 -20.40 -2.91 -23.61
N LEU A 91 -21.63 -2.64 -23.16
CA LEU A 91 -22.85 -3.24 -23.72
C LEU A 91 -23.05 -2.93 -25.21
N TRP A 92 -22.66 -1.73 -25.66
CA TRP A 92 -22.72 -1.36 -27.07
C TRP A 92 -21.61 -2.01 -27.88
N SER A 93 -20.40 -2.13 -27.35
CA SER A 93 -19.28 -2.79 -28.03
C SER A 93 -19.59 -4.26 -28.37
N GLY A 94 -20.27 -4.99 -27.48
CA GLY A 94 -20.66 -6.38 -27.69
C GLY A 94 -21.83 -6.58 -28.67
N LYS A 95 -22.60 -5.53 -29.00
CA LYS A 95 -23.72 -5.61 -29.95
C LYS A 95 -23.31 -5.52 -31.42
N PHE A 96 -22.12 -4.97 -31.68
CA PHE A 96 -21.61 -4.70 -33.02
C PHE A 96 -20.37 -5.53 -33.39
N THR A 97 -20.04 -6.53 -32.57
CA THR A 97 -18.98 -7.51 -32.80
C THR A 97 -19.59 -8.89 -33.07
#